data_AF-A0A2G9ZUW8-F1
#
_entry.id   AF-A0A2G9ZUW8-F1
#
_cell.length_a   1.000
_cell.length_b   1.000
_cell.length_c   1.000
_cell.angle_alpha   90.00
_cell.angle_beta   90.00
_cell.angle_gamma   90.00
#
_symmetry.space_group_name_H-M   'P 1'
#
loop_
_entity.id
_entity.type
_entity.pdbx_description
1 polymer ?
#
loop_
_entity_poly.entity_id
_entity_poly.type
_entity_poly.pdbx_seq_one_letter_code
_entity_poly.pdbx_strand_id
1 'polypeptide(L)'
;MSQLELEFPGIIFVYMTGHLDGGGPEGTLYANNNRIRSYCTAYNKVLFDFADIESYDPIGNYYPYGSDCCEWCETWCSNQACPPCEECAHSHCFNCFQKGKTFWWMMANIAGWQPVSASHGAQSSFLEAVSSVLPQL
;
A
#
# COMPACT_ATOMS: atom_id res chain seq x y z
N MET A 1 4.25 18.00 11.26
CA MET A 1 5.42 17.19 10.84
C MET A 1 6.67 18.02 10.61
N SER A 2 6.62 19.17 9.94
CA SER A 2 7.82 19.95 9.58
C SER A 2 8.75 20.30 10.77
N GLN A 3 8.18 20.59 11.94
CA GLN A 3 8.99 20.82 13.15
C GLN A 3 9.79 19.57 13.57
N LEU A 4 9.17 18.39 13.58
CA LEU A 4 9.85 17.14 13.91
C LEU A 4 10.94 16.81 12.90
N GLU A 5 10.73 17.10 11.62
CA GLU A 5 11.76 16.91 10.58
C GLU A 5 12.99 17.80 10.83
N LEU A 6 12.80 19.01 11.35
CA LEU A 6 13.90 19.91 11.73
C LEU A 6 14.61 19.45 13.01
N GLU A 7 13.85 18.97 13.99
CA GLU A 7 14.40 18.50 15.27
C GLU A 7 15.15 17.16 15.13
N PHE A 8 14.78 16.33 14.14
CA PHE A 8 15.34 14.99 13.94
C PHE A 8 15.81 14.77 12.49
N PRO A 9 16.89 15.44 12.03
CA PRO A 9 17.31 15.42 10.63
C PRO A 9 17.84 14.06 10.14
N GLY A 10 18.18 13.15 11.05
CA GLY A 10 18.62 11.78 10.72
C GLY A 10 17.47 10.76 10.66
N ILE A 11 16.23 11.18 10.92
CA ILE A 11 15.05 10.31 10.93
C ILE A 11 14.25 10.54 9.66
N ILE A 12 13.87 9.43 9.00
CA ILE A 12 12.98 9.47 7.85
C ILE A 12 11.55 9.45 8.35
N PHE A 13 10.80 10.50 8.02
CA PHE A 13 9.39 10.60 8.33
C PHE A 13 8.55 10.08 7.17
N VAL A 14 7.72 9.09 7.47
CA VAL A 14 6.75 8.53 6.53
C VAL A 14 5.39 9.16 6.81
N TYR A 15 4.81 9.79 5.79
CA TYR A 15 3.46 10.31 5.82
C TYR A 15 2.48 9.20 5.43
N MET A 16 1.25 9.26 5.93
CA MET A 16 0.27 8.22 5.67
C MET A 16 -1.10 8.85 5.45
N THR A 17 -1.86 8.37 4.48
CA THR A 17 -3.28 8.74 4.35
C THR A 17 -4.14 7.97 5.36
N GLY A 18 -5.36 8.42 5.60
CA GLY A 18 -6.37 7.57 6.24
C GLY A 18 -6.77 6.39 5.36
N HIS A 19 -7.51 5.44 5.95
CA HIS A 19 -8.24 4.40 5.22
C HIS A 19 -9.42 5.01 4.43
N LEU A 20 -10.12 4.20 3.63
CA LEU A 20 -11.38 4.60 3.02
C LEU A 20 -12.54 4.51 4.02
N ASP A 21 -13.51 5.42 3.90
CA ASP A 21 -14.69 5.49 4.77
C ASP A 21 -16.03 5.42 4.00
N GLY A 22 -16.00 5.11 2.70
CA GLY A 22 -17.18 5.11 1.83
C GLY A 22 -17.68 6.50 1.43
N GLY A 23 -17.07 7.58 1.92
CA GLY A 23 -17.51 8.96 1.66
C GLY A 23 -17.29 9.44 0.22
N GLY A 24 -16.44 8.74 -0.54
CA GLY A 24 -16.19 9.07 -1.93
C GLY A 24 -15.35 10.34 -2.15
N PRO A 25 -15.21 10.77 -3.41
CA PRO A 25 -14.40 11.94 -3.78
C PRO A 25 -14.88 13.27 -3.20
N GLU A 26 -16.16 13.36 -2.80
CA GLU A 26 -16.75 14.53 -2.13
C GLU A 26 -16.65 14.44 -0.59
N GLY A 27 -16.11 13.34 -0.07
CA GLY A 27 -15.98 13.09 1.35
C GLY A 27 -14.86 13.90 2.01
N THR A 28 -15.06 14.25 3.28
CA THR A 28 -14.06 14.97 4.09
C THR A 28 -12.74 14.22 4.18
N LEU A 29 -12.78 12.90 4.36
CA LEU A 29 -11.57 12.08 4.46
C LEU A 29 -10.79 12.05 3.15
N TYR A 30 -11.47 11.90 2.01
CA TYR A 30 -10.85 11.99 0.69
C TYR A 30 -10.16 13.34 0.47
N ALA A 31 -10.83 14.45 0.80
CA ALA A 31 -10.24 15.79 0.71
C ALA A 31 -8.98 15.93 1.60
N ASN A 32 -9.00 15.37 2.81
CA ASN A 32 -7.85 15.38 3.71
C ASN A 32 -6.70 14.50 3.20
N ASN A 33 -6.99 13.31 2.67
CA ASN A 33 -5.99 12.43 2.05
C ASN A 33 -5.31 13.14 0.87
N ASN A 34 -6.05 13.89 0.06
CA ASN A 34 -5.47 14.67 -1.04
C ASN A 34 -4.60 15.83 -0.57
N ARG A 35 -4.87 16.43 0.59
CA ARG A 35 -3.97 17.43 1.20
C ARG A 35 -2.64 16.80 1.61
N ILE A 36 -2.66 15.58 2.17
CA ILE A 36 -1.45 14.83 2.52
C ILE A 36 -0.65 14.47 1.27
N ARG A 37 -1.31 13.93 0.24
CA ARG A 37 -0.69 13.63 -1.06
C ARG A 37 -0.03 14.86 -1.67
N SER A 38 -0.77 15.97 -1.73
CA SER A 38 -0.27 17.25 -2.26
C SER A 38 0.98 17.74 -1.51
N TYR A 39 0.96 17.64 -0.18
CA TYR A 39 2.14 17.99 0.63
C TYR A 39 3.33 17.08 0.33
N CYS A 40 3.11 15.76 0.22
CA CYS A 40 4.18 14.82 -0.05
C CYS A 40 4.82 15.05 -1.43
N THR A 41 4.00 15.29 -2.45
CA THR A 41 4.48 15.63 -3.80
C THR A 41 5.23 16.95 -3.82
N ALA A 42 4.70 17.99 -3.16
CA ALA A 42 5.31 19.33 -3.17
C ALA A 42 6.68 19.37 -2.46
N TYR A 43 6.87 18.56 -1.42
CA TYR A 43 8.07 18.59 -0.58
C TYR A 43 8.89 17.30 -0.62
N ASN A 44 8.67 16.46 -1.64
CA ASN A 44 9.37 15.20 -1.87
C ASN A 44 9.43 14.29 -0.62
N LYS A 45 8.27 14.05 -0.02
CA LYS A 45 8.14 13.22 1.19
C LYS A 45 7.84 11.77 0.84
N VAL A 46 8.19 10.86 1.74
CA VAL A 46 7.78 9.46 1.67
C VAL A 46 6.31 9.35 2.08
N LEU A 47 5.49 8.72 1.24
CA LEU A 47 4.07 8.51 1.47
C LEU A 47 3.74 7.01 1.48
N PHE A 48 3.04 6.57 2.52
CA PHE A 48 2.35 5.29 2.60
C PHE A 48 0.84 5.52 2.43
N ASP A 49 0.34 5.30 1.22
CA ASP A 49 -1.02 5.69 0.84
C ASP A 49 -2.03 4.56 1.04
N PHE A 50 -2.63 4.48 2.23
CA PHE A 50 -3.68 3.49 2.53
C PHE A 50 -4.88 3.63 1.61
N ALA A 51 -5.31 4.86 1.36
CA ALA A 51 -6.52 5.12 0.59
C ALA A 51 -6.31 4.70 -0.87
N ASP A 52 -5.12 4.86 -1.43
CA ASP A 52 -4.79 4.33 -2.76
C ASP A 52 -4.83 2.80 -2.76
N ILE A 53 -4.13 2.14 -1.83
CA ILE A 53 -4.11 0.67 -1.72
C ILE A 53 -5.53 0.07 -1.62
N GLU A 54 -6.44 0.74 -0.89
CA GLU A 54 -7.82 0.27 -0.71
C GLU A 54 -8.76 0.65 -1.87
N SER A 55 -8.41 1.67 -2.65
CA SER A 55 -9.25 2.16 -3.76
C SER A 55 -9.08 1.36 -5.04
N TYR A 56 -8.09 0.48 -5.14
CA TYR A 56 -7.81 -0.26 -6.36
C TYR A 56 -7.74 -1.76 -6.11
N ASP A 57 -8.37 -2.53 -7.00
CA ASP A 57 -8.08 -3.96 -7.07
C ASP A 57 -6.71 -4.22 -7.74
N PRO A 58 -6.18 -5.45 -7.67
CA PRO A 58 -4.87 -5.76 -8.24
C PRO A 58 -4.75 -5.64 -9.77
N ILE A 59 -5.86 -5.46 -10.50
CA ILE A 59 -5.85 -5.21 -11.95
C ILE A 59 -6.12 -3.74 -12.30
N GLY A 60 -6.26 -2.88 -11.29
CA GLY A 60 -6.36 -1.43 -11.44
C GLY A 60 -7.78 -0.88 -11.60
N ASN A 61 -8.82 -1.67 -11.30
CA ASN A 61 -10.17 -1.11 -11.23
C ASN A 61 -10.28 -0.16 -10.03
N TYR A 62 -10.85 1.02 -10.24
CA TYR A 62 -10.97 2.07 -9.24
C TYR A 62 -12.33 2.03 -8.52
N TYR A 63 -12.29 2.06 -7.19
CA TYR A 63 -13.44 2.01 -6.29
C TYR A 63 -13.48 3.27 -5.39
N PRO A 64 -13.85 4.43 -5.95
CA PRO A 64 -13.81 5.70 -5.22
C PRO A 64 -14.69 5.75 -3.98
N TYR A 65 -15.77 4.96 -3.96
CA TYR A 65 -16.74 4.89 -2.88
C TYR A 65 -16.59 3.64 -2.01
N GLY A 66 -15.46 2.92 -2.14
CA GLY A 66 -15.14 1.82 -1.25
C GLY A 66 -14.94 2.30 0.19
N SER A 67 -15.03 1.38 1.14
CA SER A 67 -14.67 1.61 2.54
C SER A 67 -13.54 0.68 2.98
N ASP A 68 -13.12 0.81 4.23
CA ASP A 68 -12.20 -0.12 4.87
C ASP A 68 -12.79 -1.55 4.97
N CYS A 69 -14.08 -1.74 4.74
CA CYS A 69 -14.69 -3.07 4.61
C CYS A 69 -14.32 -3.78 3.29
N CYS A 70 -13.81 -3.06 2.29
CA CYS A 70 -13.46 -3.57 0.97
C CYS A 70 -14.56 -4.42 0.29
N GLU A 71 -15.59 -3.74 -0.21
CA GLU A 71 -16.78 -4.36 -0.79
C GLU A 71 -16.48 -5.25 -2.01
N TRP A 72 -15.38 -4.97 -2.72
CA TRP A 72 -14.94 -5.76 -3.88
C TRP A 72 -14.05 -6.97 -3.51
N CYS A 73 -13.48 -6.99 -2.30
CA CYS A 73 -12.49 -8.00 -1.90
C CYS A 73 -13.07 -9.42 -1.87
N GLU A 74 -14.32 -9.60 -1.42
CA GLU A 74 -14.94 -10.94 -1.35
C GLU A 74 -15.08 -11.54 -2.75
N THR A 75 -15.55 -10.75 -3.72
CA THR A 75 -15.65 -11.17 -5.12
C THR A 75 -14.28 -11.49 -5.70
N TRP A 76 -13.28 -10.65 -5.41
CA TRP A 76 -11.91 -10.90 -5.83
C TRP A 76 -11.37 -12.24 -5.28
N CYS A 77 -11.51 -12.45 -3.96
CA CYS A 77 -11.02 -13.64 -3.27
C CYS A 77 -11.82 -14.93 -3.59
N SER A 78 -13.02 -14.81 -4.15
CA SER A 78 -13.75 -15.97 -4.68
C SER A 78 -13.12 -16.54 -5.96
N ASN A 79 -12.38 -15.70 -6.70
CA ASN A 79 -11.76 -16.06 -7.98
C ASN A 79 -10.22 -16.16 -7.89
N GLN A 80 -9.62 -15.63 -6.82
CA GLN A 80 -8.18 -15.52 -6.64
C GLN A 80 -7.77 -16.02 -5.27
N ALA A 81 -6.57 -16.60 -5.15
CA ALA A 81 -6.04 -17.02 -3.87
C ALA A 81 -5.76 -15.80 -2.98
N CYS A 82 -6.47 -15.71 -1.87
CA CYS A 82 -6.25 -14.70 -0.84
C CYS A 82 -5.69 -15.35 0.44
N PRO A 83 -4.67 -14.75 1.07
CA PRO A 83 -4.14 -15.24 2.33
C PRO A 83 -5.21 -15.16 3.45
N PRO A 84 -5.28 -16.16 4.35
CA PRO A 84 -6.19 -16.14 5.48
C PRO A 84 -5.74 -15.10 6.52
N CYS A 85 -6.67 -14.51 7.24
CA CYS A 85 -6.39 -13.71 8.43
C CYS A 85 -7.52 -13.85 9.45
N GLU A 86 -7.21 -13.78 10.75
CA GLU A 86 -8.21 -13.88 11.81
C GLU A 86 -8.95 -12.56 12.02
N GLU A 87 -8.21 -11.45 12.03
CA GLU A 87 -8.76 -10.11 12.16
C GLU A 87 -7.84 -9.11 11.45
N CYS A 88 -8.43 -8.06 10.87
CA CYS A 88 -7.70 -6.83 10.64
C CYS A 88 -8.54 -5.62 11.04
N ALA A 89 -8.07 -4.87 12.04
CA ALA A 89 -8.76 -3.67 12.49
C ALA A 89 -8.77 -2.61 11.38
N HIS A 90 -9.97 -2.09 11.07
CA HIS A 90 -10.17 -1.03 10.08
C HIS A 90 -9.58 -1.38 8.69
N SER A 91 -9.74 -2.63 8.27
CA SER A 91 -9.54 -3.06 6.89
C SER A 91 -10.06 -4.49 6.67
N HIS A 92 -10.33 -4.88 5.43
CA HIS A 92 -10.47 -6.28 5.05
C HIS A 92 -9.11 -7.00 5.05
N CYS A 93 -9.08 -8.30 5.41
CA CYS A 93 -7.86 -9.13 5.46
C CYS A 93 -6.98 -8.95 4.22
N PHE A 94 -7.58 -9.04 3.03
CA PHE A 94 -6.87 -8.89 1.76
C PHE A 94 -6.10 -7.57 1.68
N ASN A 95 -6.75 -6.45 1.97
CA ASN A 95 -6.10 -5.14 1.93
C ASN A 95 -5.04 -4.98 3.02
N CYS A 96 -5.19 -5.63 4.18
CA CYS A 96 -4.12 -5.65 5.18
C CYS A 96 -2.85 -6.34 4.69
N PHE A 97 -2.98 -7.45 3.97
CA PHE A 97 -1.81 -8.07 3.33
C PHE A 97 -1.20 -7.15 2.26
N GLN A 98 -2.01 -6.44 1.47
CA GLN A 98 -1.51 -5.50 0.47
C GLN A 98 -0.79 -4.30 1.12
N LYS A 99 -1.31 -3.77 2.22
CA LYS A 99 -0.64 -2.76 3.05
C LYS A 99 0.69 -3.29 3.59
N GLY A 100 0.72 -4.51 4.13
CA GLY A 100 1.95 -5.14 4.62
C GLY A 100 3.02 -5.31 3.54
N LYS A 101 2.64 -5.79 2.34
CA LYS A 101 3.56 -5.89 1.19
C LYS A 101 4.09 -4.53 0.76
N THR A 102 3.21 -3.53 0.70
CA THR A 102 3.58 -2.16 0.31
C THR A 102 4.52 -1.54 1.34
N PHE A 103 4.24 -1.73 2.63
CA PHE A 103 5.10 -1.28 3.71
C PHE A 103 6.47 -1.95 3.65
N TRP A 104 6.53 -3.27 3.49
CA TRP A 104 7.79 -3.99 3.36
C TRP A 104 8.61 -3.46 2.19
N TRP A 105 7.97 -3.31 1.02
CA TRP A 105 8.65 -2.81 -0.17
C TRP A 105 9.17 -1.38 0.03
N MET A 106 8.33 -0.49 0.58
CA MET A 106 8.72 0.89 0.90
C MET A 106 9.92 0.91 1.86
N MET A 107 9.88 0.14 2.95
CA MET A 107 10.98 0.08 3.93
C MET A 107 12.27 -0.50 3.33
N ALA A 108 12.15 -1.52 2.48
CA ALA A 108 13.31 -2.07 1.76
C ALA A 108 13.96 -1.01 0.87
N ASN A 109 13.17 -0.26 0.10
CA ASN A 109 13.67 0.84 -0.73
C ASN A 109 14.34 1.94 0.11
N ILE A 110 13.72 2.34 1.23
CA ILE A 110 14.28 3.32 2.16
C ILE A 110 15.63 2.85 2.73
N ALA A 111 15.77 1.55 3.02
CA ALA A 111 17.01 0.94 3.50
C ALA A 111 18.08 0.78 2.40
N GLY A 112 17.80 1.21 1.16
CA GLY A 112 18.73 1.13 0.04
C GLY A 112 18.71 -0.21 -0.69
N TRP A 113 17.76 -1.11 -0.39
CA TRP A 113 17.57 -2.32 -1.19
C TRP A 113 17.19 -1.95 -2.62
N GLN A 114 17.95 -2.42 -3.58
CA GLN A 114 17.62 -2.31 -4.99
C GLN A 114 17.00 -3.65 -5.42
N PRO A 115 15.79 -3.67 -5.98
CA PRO A 115 15.29 -4.89 -6.59
C PRO A 115 16.28 -5.27 -7.68
N VAL A 116 16.72 -6.53 -7.69
CA VAL A 116 17.56 -7.04 -8.77
C VAL A 116 16.77 -6.78 -10.04
N SER A 117 17.25 -5.84 -10.86
CA SER A 117 16.61 -5.60 -12.15
C SER A 117 16.60 -6.94 -12.85
N ALA A 118 15.44 -7.41 -13.28
CA ALA A 118 15.38 -8.56 -14.15
C ALA A 118 16.07 -8.17 -15.46
N SER A 119 17.40 -8.25 -15.48
CA SER A 119 18.20 -8.24 -16.68
C SER A 119 17.98 -9.59 -17.35
N HIS A 120 16.83 -9.75 -18.00
CA HIS A 120 16.56 -10.93 -18.80
C HIS A 120 16.00 -10.52 -20.15
N GLY A 121 16.91 -10.31 -21.10
CA GLY A 121 16.80 -11.11 -22.30
C GLY A 121 16.80 -12.58 -21.87
N ALA A 122 15.85 -13.33 -22.43
CA ALA A 122 15.44 -14.70 -22.09
C ALA A 122 14.16 -14.78 -21.23
N GLN A 123 13.09 -15.06 -21.96
CA GLN A 123 11.82 -15.61 -21.51
C GLN A 123 12.02 -16.80 -20.55
N SER A 124 11.52 -16.70 -19.31
CA SER A 124 10.66 -17.72 -18.69
C SER A 124 10.38 -17.40 -17.22
N SER A 125 9.10 -17.34 -16.89
CA SER A 125 8.47 -17.53 -15.57
C SER A 125 9.04 -16.76 -14.37
N PHE A 126 8.36 -15.65 -14.09
CA PHE A 126 8.39 -14.82 -12.88
C PHE A 126 8.01 -15.54 -11.57
N LEU A 127 8.05 -16.89 -11.53
CA LEU A 127 7.56 -17.71 -10.40
C LEU A 127 8.67 -18.26 -9.49
N GLU A 128 9.95 -18.18 -9.86
CA GLU A 128 11.01 -18.83 -9.05
C GLU A 128 11.75 -17.88 -8.08
N ALA A 129 11.66 -16.55 -8.26
CA ALA A 129 12.45 -15.63 -7.42
C ALA A 129 11.82 -15.28 -6.06
N VAL A 130 10.53 -15.58 -5.84
CA VAL A 130 9.85 -15.35 -4.55
C VAL A 130 9.91 -16.59 -3.64
N SER A 131 10.23 -17.76 -4.20
CA SER A 131 10.25 -19.03 -3.45
C SER A 131 11.47 -19.23 -2.54
N SER A 132 12.52 -18.40 -2.64
CA SER A 132 13.77 -18.61 -1.89
C SER A 132 13.96 -17.72 -0.65
N VAL A 133 13.01 -16.83 -0.34
CA VAL A 133 13.15 -15.86 0.77
C VAL A 133 12.09 -16.03 1.87
N LEU A 134 11.09 -16.90 1.67
CA LEU A 134 10.13 -17.26 2.71
C LEU A 134 10.07 -18.79 2.88
N PRO A 135 10.99 -19.41 3.65
CA PRO A 135 10.70 -20.72 4.21
C PRO A 135 9.54 -20.55 5.21
N GLN A 136 8.40 -21.16 4.84
CA GLN A 136 7.35 -21.68 5.72
C GLN A 136 7.34 -21.15 7.16
N LEU A 137 6.47 -20.18 7.41
CA LEU A 137 5.70 -20.05 8.64
C LEU A 137 4.24 -19.79 8.26
#